data_AF-A0A3N9PLW0-F1
#
_entry.id   AF-A0A3N9PLW0-F1
#
_cell.length_a   1.000
_cell.length_b   1.000
_cell.length_c   1.000
_cell.angle_alpha   90.00
_cell.angle_beta   90.00
_cell.angle_gamma   90.00
#
_symmetry.space_group_name_H-M   'P 1'
#
loop_
_entity.id
_entity.type
_entity.pdbx_description
1 polymer ?
#
loop_
_entity_poly.entity_id
_entity_poly.type
_entity_poly.pdbx_seq_one_letter_code
_entity_poly.pdbx_strand_id
1 'polypeptide(L)'
;KLGLVPACISPYVIRRVGENRSRELFLSGERMDAQKALQFGFVNQVVAADQLDATVNRLIEQLLSSGPNALAICKDLLEKVPQMTLEEAKKYTAEAIAALRVSDEGQEGMKAFFEKRKPWWSE
;
A
#
# COMPACT_ATOMS: atom_id res chain seq x y z
N LYS A 1 -5.43 -20.40 21.45
CA LYS A 1 -6.54 -21.04 22.22
C LYS A 1 -7.00 -22.40 21.66
N LEU A 2 -6.63 -22.78 20.43
CA LEU A 2 -6.99 -24.07 19.81
C LEU A 2 -5.88 -25.14 19.91
N GLY A 3 -4.87 -24.93 20.76
CA GLY A 3 -3.65 -25.75 20.75
C GLY A 3 -2.74 -25.54 19.53
N LEU A 4 -3.10 -24.61 18.64
CA LEU A 4 -2.36 -24.26 17.44
C LEU A 4 -1.71 -22.88 17.57
N VAL A 5 -0.55 -22.73 16.95
CA VAL A 5 0.18 -21.46 16.83
C VAL A 5 -0.23 -20.72 15.54
N PRO A 6 -0.18 -19.38 15.50
CA PRO A 6 -0.51 -18.58 14.33
C PRO A 6 0.60 -18.61 13.25
N ALA A 7 1.13 -19.79 12.91
CA ALA A 7 2.34 -19.95 12.10
C ALA A 7 2.22 -19.29 10.72
N CYS A 8 1.18 -19.60 9.95
CA CYS A 8 1.01 -19.11 8.58
C CYS A 8 0.79 -17.58 8.51
N ILE A 9 0.21 -16.98 9.54
CA ILE A 9 -0.02 -15.52 9.57
C ILE A 9 1.13 -14.74 10.21
N SER A 10 2.05 -15.44 10.88
CA SER A 10 3.09 -14.82 11.70
C SER A 10 3.98 -13.83 10.95
N PRO A 11 4.45 -14.10 9.71
CA PRO A 11 5.31 -13.14 9.01
C PRO A 11 4.59 -11.83 8.71
N TYR A 12 3.30 -11.90 8.38
CA TYR A 12 2.50 -10.74 7.99
C TYR A 12 2.12 -9.89 9.20
N VAL A 13 1.67 -10.52 10.28
CA VAL A 13 1.28 -9.79 11.50
C VAL A 13 2.51 -9.13 12.14
N ILE A 14 3.63 -9.86 12.26
CA ILE A 14 4.86 -9.31 12.84
C ILE A 14 5.37 -8.14 11.98
N ARG A 15 5.38 -8.27 10.66
CA ARG A 15 5.75 -7.17 9.75
C ARG A 15 4.81 -5.98 9.87
N ARG A 16 3.52 -6.20 10.13
CA ARG A 16 2.50 -5.15 10.17
C ARG A 16 2.50 -4.36 11.48
N VAL A 17 2.59 -5.04 12.63
CA VAL A 17 2.40 -4.40 13.95
C VAL A 17 3.66 -4.42 14.84
N GLY A 18 4.74 -5.03 14.36
CA GLY A 18 5.99 -5.16 15.09
C GLY A 18 5.97 -6.29 16.13
N GLU A 19 7.14 -6.59 16.68
CA GLU A 19 7.34 -7.71 17.60
C GLU A 19 6.53 -7.54 18.89
N ASN A 20 6.55 -6.34 19.48
CA ASN A 20 5.93 -6.08 20.80
C ASN A 20 4.42 -6.39 20.78
N ARG A 21 3.66 -5.76 19.86
CA ARG A 21 2.22 -6.00 19.72
C ARG A 21 1.91 -7.42 19.29
N SER A 22 2.76 -8.04 18.47
CA SER A 22 2.57 -9.43 18.05
C SER A 22 2.68 -10.41 19.23
N ARG A 23 3.56 -10.15 20.20
CA ARG A 23 3.65 -10.96 21.42
C ARG A 23 2.36 -10.90 22.24
N GLU A 24 1.81 -9.71 22.46
CA GLU A 24 0.52 -9.55 23.14
C GLU A 24 -0.57 -10.37 22.45
N LEU A 25 -0.73 -10.22 21.12
CA LEU A 25 -1.79 -10.88 20.35
C LEU A 25 -1.61 -12.40 20.27
N PHE A 26 -0.40 -12.89 19.98
CA PHE A 26 -0.17 -14.31 19.74
C PHE A 26 -0.27 -15.14 21.02
N LEU A 27 0.19 -14.58 22.14
CA LEU A 27 0.19 -15.28 23.42
C LEU A 27 -1.19 -15.25 24.08
N SER A 28 -1.88 -14.10 24.06
CA SER A 28 -3.20 -13.96 24.69
C SER A 28 -4.32 -14.59 23.87
N GLY A 29 -4.20 -14.57 22.53
CA GLY A 29 -5.31 -14.85 21.64
C GLY A 29 -6.53 -13.95 21.91
N GLU A 30 -6.29 -12.71 22.36
CA GLU A 30 -7.32 -11.70 22.57
C GLU A 30 -8.01 -11.35 21.24
N ARG A 31 -9.31 -11.07 21.29
CA ARG A 31 -10.04 -10.51 20.16
C ARG A 31 -9.87 -8.99 20.18
N MET A 32 -9.78 -8.38 19.01
CA MET A 32 -9.71 -6.92 18.87
C MET A 32 -10.95 -6.40 18.16
N ASP A 33 -11.37 -5.19 18.52
CA ASP A 33 -12.34 -4.42 17.75
C ASP A 33 -11.63 -3.60 16.65
N ALA A 34 -12.42 -2.88 15.85
CA ALA A 34 -11.90 -2.06 14.76
C ALA A 34 -10.97 -0.95 15.25
N GLN A 35 -11.21 -0.37 16.43
CA GLN A 35 -10.40 0.73 16.94
C GLN A 35 -9.06 0.27 17.47
N LYS A 36 -9.01 -0.86 18.18
CA LYS A 36 -7.74 -1.50 18.54
C LYS A 36 -6.98 -1.92 17.28
N ALA A 37 -7.66 -2.43 16.25
CA ALA A 37 -7.04 -2.75 14.96
C ALA A 37 -6.41 -1.51 14.29
N LEU A 38 -7.06 -0.35 14.33
CA LEU A 38 -6.52 0.92 13.83
C LEU A 38 -5.29 1.37 14.62
N GLN A 39 -5.39 1.38 15.95
CA GLN A 39 -4.27 1.76 16.84
C GLN A 39 -3.05 0.85 16.64
N PHE A 40 -3.29 -0.44 16.39
CA PHE A 40 -2.25 -1.43 16.17
C PHE A 40 -1.66 -1.33 14.75
N GLY A 41 -2.36 -0.68 13.83
CA GLY A 41 -1.96 -0.47 12.44
C GLY A 41 -2.43 -1.57 11.49
N PHE A 42 -3.35 -2.46 11.88
CA PHE A 42 -3.89 -3.48 10.98
C PHE A 42 -4.75 -2.87 9.86
N VAL A 43 -5.51 -1.84 10.19
CA VAL A 43 -6.35 -1.09 9.23
C VAL A 43 -5.88 0.35 9.17
N ASN A 44 -6.09 1.00 8.03
CA ASN A 44 -5.67 2.39 7.81
C ASN A 44 -6.76 3.40 8.23
N GLN A 45 -8.03 2.98 8.27
CA GLN A 45 -9.17 3.84 8.61
C GLN A 45 -10.31 3.00 9.21
N VAL A 46 -11.05 3.60 10.14
CA VAL A 46 -12.29 3.05 10.69
C VAL A 46 -13.37 4.12 10.52
N VAL A 47 -14.52 3.70 9.98
CA VAL A 47 -15.68 4.57 9.73
C VAL A 47 -16.95 3.90 10.24
N ALA A 48 -18.05 4.65 10.32
CA ALA A 48 -19.36 4.07 10.56
C ALA A 48 -19.73 3.09 9.43
N ALA A 49 -20.52 2.06 9.75
CA ALA A 49 -20.82 0.99 8.81
C ALA A 49 -21.51 1.48 7.52
N ASP A 50 -22.38 2.48 7.65
CA ASP A 50 -23.10 3.14 6.55
C ASP A 50 -22.20 4.05 5.69
N GLN A 51 -20.96 4.33 6.13
CA GLN A 51 -19.98 5.13 5.40
C GLN A 51 -18.89 4.29 4.73
N LEU A 52 -18.91 2.96 4.92
CA LEU A 52 -17.86 2.07 4.43
C LEU A 52 -17.72 2.17 2.90
N ASP A 53 -18.82 1.99 2.17
CA ASP A 53 -18.81 1.99 0.70
C ASP A 53 -18.37 3.34 0.14
N ALA A 54 -18.87 4.45 0.71
CA ALA A 54 -18.46 5.79 0.29
C ALA A 54 -16.95 6.03 0.51
N THR A 55 -16.41 5.53 1.64
CA THR A 55 -14.98 5.65 1.95
C THR A 55 -14.12 4.82 1.02
N VAL A 56 -14.55 3.59 0.71
CA VAL A 56 -13.89 2.69 -0.25
C VAL A 56 -13.91 3.29 -1.65
N ASN A 57 -15.06 3.78 -2.12
CA ASN A 57 -15.21 4.39 -3.44
C ASN A 57 -14.29 5.60 -3.60
N ARG A 58 -14.22 6.48 -2.59
CA ARG A 58 -13.29 7.62 -2.61
C ARG A 58 -11.83 7.18 -2.77
N LEU A 59 -11.42 6.09 -2.13
CA LEU A 59 -10.05 5.56 -2.28
C LEU A 59 -9.84 4.95 -3.68
N ILE A 60 -10.84 4.24 -4.19
CA ILE A 60 -10.80 3.68 -5.55
C ILE A 60 -10.68 4.80 -6.58
N GLU A 61 -11.48 5.87 -6.48
CA GLU A 61 -11.40 7.03 -7.36
C GLU A 61 -10.01 7.68 -7.33
N GLN A 62 -9.41 7.80 -6.14
CA GLN A 62 -8.04 8.32 -6.00
C GLN A 62 -7.02 7.44 -6.73
N LEU A 63 -7.12 6.11 -6.60
CA LEU A 63 -6.24 5.18 -7.30
C LEU A 63 -6.48 5.23 -8.82
N LEU A 64 -7.74 5.19 -9.27
CA LEU A 64 -8.08 5.23 -10.69
C LEU A 64 -7.73 6.55 -11.37
N SER A 65 -7.52 7.64 -10.63
CA SER A 65 -6.98 8.88 -11.18
C SER A 65 -5.50 8.83 -11.59
N SER A 66 -4.81 7.72 -11.28
CA SER A 66 -3.40 7.51 -11.59
C SER A 66 -3.19 6.57 -12.79
N GLY A 67 -2.05 6.72 -13.48
CA GLY A 67 -1.67 5.82 -14.56
C GLY A 67 -1.53 4.36 -14.08
N PRO A 68 -2.13 3.38 -14.76
CA PRO A 68 -2.12 1.99 -14.32
C PRO A 68 -0.70 1.39 -14.25
N ASN A 69 0.19 1.74 -15.18
CA ASN A 69 1.57 1.26 -15.16
C ASN A 69 2.36 1.89 -13.99
N ALA A 70 2.18 3.19 -13.75
CA ALA A 70 2.77 3.88 -12.60
C ALA A 70 2.33 3.26 -11.27
N LEU A 71 1.04 2.90 -11.13
CA LEU A 71 0.56 2.20 -9.94
C LEU A 71 1.15 0.80 -9.78
N ALA A 72 1.29 0.04 -10.87
CA ALA A 72 1.91 -1.27 -10.85
C ALA A 72 3.38 -1.18 -10.39
N ILE A 73 4.15 -0.26 -10.98
CA ILE A 73 5.54 -0.01 -10.58
C ILE A 73 5.62 0.48 -9.14
N CYS A 74 4.71 1.33 -8.69
CA CYS A 74 4.66 1.78 -7.30
C CYS A 74 4.48 0.62 -6.31
N LYS A 75 3.60 -0.35 -6.62
CA LYS A 75 3.44 -1.57 -5.81
C LYS A 75 4.73 -2.40 -5.78
N ASP A 76 5.39 -2.55 -6.92
CA ASP A 76 6.69 -3.22 -7.02
C ASP A 76 7.76 -2.53 -6.14
N LEU A 77 7.82 -1.20 -6.14
CA LEU A 77 8.73 -0.44 -5.30
C LEU A 77 8.45 -0.71 -3.81
N LEU A 78 7.18 -0.68 -3.39
CA LEU A 78 6.76 -0.92 -2.01
C LEU A 78 7.12 -2.33 -1.52
N GLU A 79 7.16 -3.30 -2.41
CA GLU A 79 7.53 -4.68 -2.09
C GLU A 79 9.05 -4.88 -2.03
N LYS A 80 9.76 -4.39 -3.06
CA LYS A 80 11.18 -4.70 -3.30
C LYS A 80 12.13 -3.80 -2.52
N VAL A 81 11.87 -2.49 -2.46
CA VAL A 81 12.79 -1.52 -1.82
C VAL A 81 13.11 -1.85 -0.36
N PRO A 82 12.15 -2.27 0.49
CA PRO A 82 12.45 -2.62 1.88
C PRO A 82 13.37 -3.85 2.05
N GLN A 83 13.58 -4.65 1.00
CA GLN A 83 14.45 -5.82 1.01
C GLN A 83 15.87 -5.52 0.50
N MET A 84 16.11 -4.29 0.04
CA MET A 84 17.37 -3.87 -0.57
C MET A 84 18.22 -3.07 0.42
N THR A 85 19.54 -3.12 0.26
CA THR A 85 20.42 -2.11 0.84
C THR A 85 20.14 -0.74 0.21
N LEU A 86 20.58 0.33 0.88
CA LEU A 86 20.37 1.69 0.37
C LEU A 86 21.00 1.90 -1.02
N GLU A 87 22.19 1.35 -1.27
CA GLU A 87 22.88 1.50 -2.57
C GLU A 87 22.16 0.74 -3.69
N GLU A 88 21.66 -0.46 -3.42
CA GLU A 88 20.81 -1.20 -4.37
C GLU A 88 19.51 -0.46 -4.64
N ALA A 89 18.84 0.04 -3.59
CA ALA A 89 17.59 0.78 -3.70
C ALA A 89 17.77 2.07 -4.52
N LYS A 90 18.87 2.82 -4.33
CA LYS A 90 19.18 4.02 -5.13
C LYS A 90 19.27 3.69 -6.61
N LYS A 91 20.03 2.65 -6.97
CA LYS A 91 20.16 2.22 -8.37
C LYS A 91 18.82 1.78 -8.95
N TYR A 92 18.12 0.89 -8.25
CA TYR A 92 16.84 0.34 -8.67
C TYR A 92 15.76 1.42 -8.88
N THR A 93 15.62 2.34 -7.92
CA THR A 93 14.63 3.42 -8.00
C THR A 93 14.96 4.43 -9.10
N ALA A 94 16.24 4.73 -9.33
CA ALA A 94 16.68 5.60 -10.42
C ALA A 94 16.38 4.99 -11.80
N GLU A 95 16.62 3.69 -11.98
CA GLU A 95 16.28 2.97 -13.21
C GLU A 95 14.76 2.93 -13.43
N ALA A 96 13.99 2.63 -12.39
CA ALA A 96 12.52 2.56 -12.45
C ALA A 96 11.91 3.91 -12.87
N ILE A 97 12.33 5.02 -12.25
CA ILE A 97 11.78 6.34 -12.59
C ILE A 97 12.26 6.81 -13.97
N ALA A 98 13.50 6.50 -14.37
CA ALA A 98 14.00 6.83 -15.70
C ALA A 98 13.21 6.12 -16.80
N ALA A 99 12.95 4.81 -16.63
CA ALA A 99 12.14 4.03 -17.55
C ALA A 99 10.69 4.53 -17.63
N LEU A 100 10.06 4.81 -16.48
CA LEU A 100 8.70 5.33 -16.44
C LEU A 100 8.60 6.70 -17.13
N ARG A 101 9.59 7.58 -16.94
CA ARG A 101 9.59 8.93 -17.50
C ARG A 101 9.66 8.95 -19.03
N VAL A 102 10.30 7.97 -19.65
CA VAL A 102 10.37 7.86 -21.13
C VAL A 102 9.27 7.00 -21.74
N SER A 103 8.43 6.36 -20.91
CA SER A 103 7.28 5.57 -21.38
C SER A 103 6.14 6.44 -21.92
N ASP A 104 5.27 5.85 -22.74
CA ASP A 104 4.08 6.53 -23.28
C ASP A 104 3.18 7.09 -22.17
N GLU A 105 2.96 6.32 -21.10
CA GLU A 105 2.17 6.76 -19.94
C GLU A 105 2.84 7.94 -19.22
N GLY A 106 4.16 7.87 -19.01
CA GLY A 106 4.91 8.95 -18.38
C GLY A 106 4.92 10.24 -19.20
N GLN A 107 5.11 10.12 -20.52
CA GLN A 107 5.06 11.25 -21.46
C GLN A 107 3.68 11.90 -21.49
N GLU A 108 2.63 11.10 -21.56
CA GLU A 108 1.26 11.60 -21.49
C GLU A 108 1.02 12.35 -20.18
N GLY A 109 1.38 11.77 -19.04
CA GLY A 109 1.09 12.37 -17.73
C GLY A 109 1.76 13.73 -17.56
N MET A 110 3.02 13.83 -17.98
CA MET A 110 3.73 15.11 -18.00
C MET A 110 3.08 16.11 -18.96
N LYS A 111 2.73 15.69 -20.18
CA LYS A 111 2.08 16.54 -21.18
C LYS A 111 0.73 17.06 -20.70
N ALA A 112 -0.14 16.16 -20.22
CA ALA A 112 -1.47 16.50 -19.70
C ALA A 112 -1.38 17.49 -18.53
N PHE A 113 -0.40 17.31 -17.64
CA PHE A 113 -0.14 18.24 -16.54
C PHE A 113 0.23 19.66 -17.04
N PHE A 114 1.17 19.77 -17.99
CA PHE A 114 1.57 21.08 -18.54
C PHE A 114 0.45 21.74 -19.36
N GLU A 115 -0.34 20.94 -20.08
CA GLU A 115 -1.46 21.41 -20.90
C GLU A 115 -2.76 21.64 -20.09
N LYS A 116 -2.76 21.34 -18.78
CA LYS A 116 -3.93 21.45 -17.89
C LYS A 116 -5.16 20.69 -18.39
N ARG A 117 -4.94 19.52 -18.99
CA ARG A 117 -6.00 18.60 -19.43
C ARG A 117 -5.92 17.29 -18.65
N LYS A 118 -6.96 16.46 -18.80
CA LYS A 118 -6.93 15.10 -18.27
C LYS A 118 -6.03 14.22 -19.14
N PRO A 119 -5.28 13.27 -18.53
CA PRO A 119 -4.59 12.22 -19.28
C PRO A 119 -5.56 11.12 -19.73
N TRP A 120 -5.19 10.34 -20.74
CA TRP A 120 -6.06 9.30 -21.33
C TRP A 120 -6.57 8.23 -20.35
N TRP A 121 -5.87 7.96 -19.25
CA TRP A 121 -6.33 6.99 -18.24
C TRP A 121 -7.37 7.55 -17.25
N SER A 122 -7.62 8.86 -17.29
CA SER A 122 -8.57 9.56 -16.41
C SER A 122 -9.78 10.12 -17.17
N GLU A 123 -10.00 9.68 -18.40
CA GLU A 123 -11.17 10.03 -19.22
C GLU A 123 -12.46 9.44 -18.66
#